data_AF-A0AAV5W060-F1
#
_entry.id   AF-A0AAV5W060-F1
#
_cell.length_a   1.000
_cell.length_b   1.000
_cell.length_c   1.000
_cell.angle_alpha   90.00
_cell.angle_beta   90.00
_cell.angle_gamma   90.00
#
_symmetry.space_group_name_H-M   'P 1'
#
loop_
_entity.id
_entity.type
_entity.pdbx_description
1 polymer ?
#
loop_
_entity_poly.entity_id
_entity_poly.type
_entity_poly.pdbx_seq_one_letter_code
_entity_poly.pdbx_strand_id
1 'polypeptide(L)'
;CSRVFSIALVFLNKYLLSDPSLKVSLIQFPIQLDAPLFVTWYQCVVTVGLCFALSWLAKKFPAYISFPAMTVDRKISREVLPLSIVFVAMIAFNNLCLKYVGVSFYYVGRSLTTVFNVVCSYLILGKTTSYPACGCCLLIIGGFFLGVDQEDASGSLSVSGVVYGVLASLMVALNAIYTQRSLGVVGDNIWRLTMYNNLNACFLFLPLMLFNAELGEVMYFTHLFSCWFWTLLTISGVFGFMMGYVTGWQIQATSALTHNISGTAKAAAQTVMAVIWWSEIKTGMWWVSNIVVLFGSGLYTYVKGKELKASLPTVTSLPSDKRPLMSTKTSEPDDDDDSN
;
A
#
# COMPACT_ATOMS: atom_id res chain seq x y z
N CYS A 1 -0.65 -2.66 -13.15
CA CYS A 1 0.59 -2.99 -12.42
C CYS A 1 0.39 -3.33 -10.95
N SER A 2 0.03 -2.39 -10.06
CA SER A 2 -0.11 -2.64 -8.59
C SER A 2 -0.92 -3.89 -8.24
N ARG A 3 -2.07 -4.08 -8.89
CA ARG A 3 -2.92 -5.26 -8.68
C ARG A 3 -2.26 -6.57 -9.12
N VAL A 4 -1.53 -6.58 -10.23
CA VAL A 4 -0.85 -7.78 -10.77
C VAL A 4 0.29 -8.20 -9.85
N PHE A 5 1.15 -7.27 -9.42
CA PHE A 5 2.24 -7.58 -8.51
C PHE A 5 1.75 -7.94 -7.11
N SER A 6 0.69 -7.29 -6.63
CA SER A 6 0.12 -7.60 -5.33
C SER A 6 -0.67 -8.91 -5.35
N ILE A 7 -1.19 -9.33 -6.50
CA ILE A 7 -1.77 -10.67 -6.68
C ILE A 7 -0.63 -11.68 -6.75
N ALA A 8 0.40 -11.44 -7.57
CA ALA A 8 1.59 -12.29 -7.65
C ALA A 8 2.27 -12.48 -6.29
N LEU A 9 2.42 -11.43 -5.49
CA LEU A 9 3.02 -11.51 -4.15
C LEU A 9 2.11 -12.24 -3.15
N VAL A 10 0.78 -12.11 -3.26
CA VAL A 10 -0.15 -12.89 -2.43
C VAL A 10 -0.14 -14.37 -2.84
N PHE A 11 -0.10 -14.68 -4.14
CA PHE A 11 0.04 -16.05 -4.61
C PHE A 11 1.40 -16.65 -4.25
N LEU A 12 2.49 -15.87 -4.32
CA LEU A 12 3.84 -16.30 -3.95
C LEU A 12 3.97 -16.48 -2.43
N ASN A 13 3.40 -15.58 -1.63
CA ASN A 13 3.36 -15.74 -0.17
C ASN A 13 2.47 -16.92 0.24
N LYS A 14 1.32 -17.11 -0.40
CA LYS A 14 0.46 -18.27 -0.14
C LYS A 14 1.14 -19.58 -0.58
N TYR A 15 1.90 -19.56 -1.67
CA TYR A 15 2.75 -20.66 -2.13
C TYR A 15 3.89 -20.98 -1.15
N LEU A 16 4.43 -19.97 -0.47
CA LEU A 16 5.42 -20.10 0.61
C LEU A 16 4.81 -20.57 1.96
N LEU A 17 3.48 -20.54 2.13
CA LEU A 17 2.82 -20.70 3.43
C LEU A 17 1.71 -21.80 3.48
N SER A 18 1.44 -22.54 2.40
CA SER A 18 0.30 -23.51 2.34
C SER A 18 0.71 -24.99 2.18
N ASP A 19 -0.09 -25.87 2.79
CA ASP A 19 -0.03 -27.35 2.82
C ASP A 19 -0.29 -28.05 1.44
N PRO A 20 -0.07 -29.37 1.25
CA PRO A 20 0.67 -29.94 0.10
C PRO A 20 -0.24 -30.53 -1.00
N SER A 21 -1.55 -30.26 -0.98
CA SER A 21 -2.54 -30.95 -1.83
C SER A 21 -2.80 -30.28 -3.19
N LEU A 22 -2.40 -29.02 -3.37
CA LEU A 22 -2.59 -28.28 -4.63
C LEU A 22 -1.34 -28.38 -5.53
N LYS A 23 -1.01 -29.62 -5.89
CA LYS A 23 0.06 -29.99 -6.82
C LYS A 23 -0.47 -30.10 -8.25
N VAL A 24 -0.55 -29.00 -9.02
CA VAL A 24 -0.63 -29.10 -10.50
C VAL A 24 0.06 -27.90 -11.18
N SER A 25 1.25 -28.15 -11.74
CA SER A 25 1.97 -27.47 -12.84
C SER A 25 2.13 -25.94 -12.82
N LEU A 26 3.34 -25.34 -12.84
CA LEU A 26 4.68 -25.78 -13.21
C LEU A 26 5.70 -25.22 -12.20
N ILE A 27 6.65 -26.05 -11.79
CA ILE A 27 7.76 -25.79 -10.83
C ILE A 27 7.33 -25.97 -9.36
N GLN A 28 7.56 -27.17 -8.84
CA GLN A 28 7.02 -27.66 -7.57
C GLN A 28 8.13 -27.90 -6.53
N PHE A 29 8.16 -27.11 -5.45
CA PHE A 29 8.87 -27.44 -4.20
C PHE A 29 8.15 -26.79 -3.01
N PRO A 30 7.62 -27.57 -2.05
CA PRO A 30 6.98 -27.02 -0.85
C PRO A 30 8.04 -26.54 0.14
N ILE A 31 8.01 -25.25 0.50
CA ILE A 31 8.85 -24.67 1.55
C ILE A 31 7.86 -24.20 2.61
N GLN A 32 7.64 -25.00 3.65
CA GLN A 32 6.87 -24.58 4.82
C GLN A 32 7.83 -23.86 5.78
N LEU A 33 7.93 -22.54 5.65
CA LEU A 33 8.65 -21.73 6.62
C LEU A 33 7.63 -20.94 7.43
N ASP A 34 7.37 -21.37 8.67
CA ASP A 34 6.54 -20.68 9.65
C ASP A 34 7.27 -19.46 10.27
N ALA A 35 7.88 -18.63 9.40
CA ALA A 35 8.61 -17.43 9.77
C ALA A 35 8.30 -16.24 8.83
N PRO A 36 7.07 -15.71 8.85
CA PRO A 36 6.66 -14.62 7.96
C PRO A 36 7.40 -13.29 8.23
N LEU A 37 7.87 -13.05 9.47
CA LEU A 37 8.69 -11.87 9.77
C LEU A 37 10.11 -12.04 9.22
N PHE A 38 10.68 -13.24 9.23
CA PHE A 38 11.95 -13.53 8.59
C PHE A 38 11.91 -13.32 7.06
N VAL A 39 10.85 -13.83 6.41
CA VAL A 39 10.68 -13.63 4.96
C VAL A 39 10.63 -12.14 4.62
N THR A 40 9.84 -11.35 5.35
CA THR A 40 9.72 -9.92 5.12
C THR A 40 11.00 -9.15 5.46
N TRP A 41 11.72 -9.54 6.51
CA TRP A 41 13.05 -9.01 6.82
C TRP A 41 14.03 -9.22 5.66
N TYR A 42 14.12 -10.44 5.12
CA TYR A 42 14.99 -10.71 3.98
C TYR A 42 14.56 -9.93 2.73
N GLN A 43 13.26 -9.79 2.47
CA GLN A 43 12.76 -8.93 1.40
C GLN A 43 13.21 -7.46 1.56
N CYS A 44 13.24 -6.94 2.79
CA CYS A 44 13.78 -5.60 3.09
C CYS A 44 15.29 -5.53 2.81
N VAL A 45 16.06 -6.55 3.19
CA VAL A 45 17.51 -6.63 2.92
C VAL A 45 17.77 -6.64 1.41
N VAL A 46 17.07 -7.48 0.65
CA VAL A 46 17.18 -7.53 -0.82
C VAL A 46 16.78 -6.20 -1.43
N THR A 47 15.73 -5.55 -0.94
CA THR A 47 15.29 -4.22 -1.40
C THR A 47 16.40 -3.18 -1.21
N VAL A 48 17.04 -3.13 -0.05
CA VAL A 48 18.15 -2.22 0.21
C VAL A 48 19.33 -2.52 -0.71
N GLY A 49 19.68 -3.80 -0.87
CA GLY A 49 20.73 -4.25 -1.78
C GLY A 49 20.48 -3.85 -3.24
N LEU A 50 19.26 -4.03 -3.73
CA LEU A 50 18.84 -3.63 -5.07
C LEU A 50 18.89 -2.11 -5.26
N CYS A 51 18.44 -1.32 -4.28
CA CYS A 51 18.54 0.14 -4.33
C CYS A 51 19.98 0.62 -4.48
N PHE A 52 20.93 0.03 -3.74
CA PHE A 52 22.34 0.37 -3.86
C PHE A 52 22.96 -0.14 -5.16
N ALA A 53 22.63 -1.36 -5.58
CA ALA A 53 23.11 -1.93 -6.84
C ALA A 53 22.66 -1.10 -8.05
N LEU A 54 21.39 -0.68 -8.09
CA LEU A 54 20.85 0.19 -9.13
C LEU A 54 21.49 1.58 -9.10
N SER A 55 21.75 2.14 -7.92
CA SER A 55 22.45 3.43 -7.79
C SER A 55 23.90 3.35 -8.28
N TRP A 56 24.59 2.24 -8.03
CA TRP A 56 25.93 2.00 -8.56
C TRP A 56 25.91 1.79 -10.08
N LEU A 57 24.95 1.02 -10.59
CA LEU A 57 24.83 0.74 -12.02
C LEU A 57 24.47 2.00 -12.82
N ALA A 58 23.62 2.87 -12.27
CA ALA A 58 23.30 4.17 -12.87
C ALA A 58 24.50 5.11 -12.95
N LYS A 59 25.41 5.08 -11.96
CA LYS A 59 26.67 5.82 -12.02
C LYS A 59 27.62 5.28 -13.09
N LYS A 60 27.63 3.96 -13.30
CA LYS A 60 28.51 3.29 -14.27
C LYS A 60 27.99 3.36 -15.70
N PHE A 61 26.67 3.35 -15.89
CA PHE A 61 25.98 3.40 -17.19
C PHE A 61 24.91 4.51 -17.23
N PRO A 62 25.33 5.80 -17.22
CA PRO A 62 24.40 6.93 -17.19
C PRO A 62 23.52 7.03 -18.45
N ALA A 63 23.95 6.43 -19.56
CA ALA A 63 23.20 6.43 -20.83
C ALA A 63 21.96 5.50 -20.84
N TYR A 64 21.90 4.49 -19.96
CA TYR A 64 20.84 3.47 -19.97
C TYR A 64 19.96 3.48 -18.72
N ILE A 65 20.46 3.98 -17.57
CA ILE A 65 19.74 3.92 -16.30
C ILE A 65 19.80 5.27 -15.60
N SER A 66 18.66 5.96 -15.53
CA SER A 66 18.47 7.15 -14.69
C SER A 66 17.96 6.71 -13.32
N PHE A 67 18.85 6.65 -12.33
CA PHE A 67 18.50 6.33 -10.94
C PHE A 67 19.11 7.38 -9.99
N PRO A 68 18.35 7.88 -9.01
CA PRO A 68 18.85 8.89 -8.08
C PRO A 68 20.02 8.35 -7.26
N ALA A 69 20.99 9.21 -6.96
CA ALA A 69 22.06 8.87 -6.03
C ALA A 69 21.46 8.56 -4.66
N MET A 70 21.76 7.36 -4.15
CA MET A 70 21.39 6.90 -2.82
C MET A 70 22.49 7.30 -1.84
N THR A 71 22.27 8.38 -1.10
CA THR A 71 23.11 8.79 0.02
C THR A 71 22.41 8.41 1.31
N VAL A 72 23.16 7.87 2.27
CA VAL A 72 22.62 7.54 3.60
C VAL A 72 22.84 8.75 4.51
N ASP A 73 21.76 9.50 4.75
CA ASP A 73 21.73 10.58 5.71
C ASP A 73 20.98 10.13 6.96
N ARG A 74 21.65 10.21 8.12
CA ARG A 74 21.08 9.85 9.41
C ARG A 74 19.89 10.73 9.79
N LYS A 75 19.85 11.99 9.33
CA LYS A 75 18.74 12.91 9.60
C LYS A 75 17.48 12.45 8.89
N ILE A 76 17.58 12.13 7.59
CA ILE A 76 16.46 11.64 6.78
C ILE A 76 15.99 10.27 7.30
N SER A 77 16.91 9.37 7.63
CA SER A 77 16.58 8.08 8.24
C SER A 77 15.76 8.24 9.53
N ARG A 78 16.10 9.22 10.39
CA ARG A 78 15.33 9.51 11.61
C ARG A 78 13.94 10.09 11.33
N GLU A 79 13.81 10.93 10.32
CA GLU A 79 12.51 11.50 9.93
C GLU A 79 11.59 10.46 9.27
N VAL A 80 12.14 9.46 8.60
CA VAL A 80 11.39 8.31 8.02
C VAL A 80 11.13 7.21 9.06
N LEU A 81 11.78 7.24 10.23
CA LEU A 81 11.63 6.20 11.27
C LEU A 81 10.17 5.94 11.70
N PRO A 82 9.30 6.95 11.91
CA PRO A 82 7.91 6.71 12.27
C PRO A 82 7.16 5.89 11.22
N LEU A 83 7.44 6.13 9.93
CA LEU A 83 6.89 5.32 8.84
C LEU A 83 7.35 3.85 8.97
N SER A 84 8.64 3.63 9.24
CA SER A 84 9.19 2.28 9.37
C SER A 84 8.65 1.51 10.57
N ILE A 85 8.44 2.18 11.70
CA ILE A 85 7.80 1.59 12.88
C ILE A 85 6.38 1.13 12.54
N VAL A 86 5.59 2.00 11.91
CA VAL A 86 4.21 1.68 11.51
C VAL A 86 4.18 0.58 10.45
N PHE A 87 5.11 0.59 9.49
CA PHE A 87 5.25 -0.47 8.48
C PHE A 87 5.53 -1.84 9.11
N VAL A 88 6.47 -1.91 10.04
CA VAL A 88 6.81 -3.16 10.73
C VAL A 88 5.65 -3.63 11.62
N ALA A 89 5.00 -2.73 12.35
CA ALA A 89 3.82 -3.03 13.15
C ALA A 89 2.64 -3.52 12.26
N MET A 90 2.46 -2.92 11.09
CA MET A 90 1.46 -3.35 10.10
C MET A 90 1.70 -4.81 9.69
N ILE A 91 2.94 -5.19 9.37
CA ILE A 91 3.28 -6.57 9.00
C ILE A 91 3.05 -7.53 10.18
N ALA A 92 3.51 -7.17 11.38
CA ALA A 92 3.35 -7.98 12.58
C ALA A 92 1.88 -8.25 12.93
N PHE A 93 1.04 -7.20 13.01
CA PHE A 93 -0.38 -7.36 13.30
C PHE A 93 -1.16 -8.07 12.18
N ASN A 94 -0.77 -7.87 10.91
CA ASN A 94 -1.38 -8.63 9.81
C ASN A 94 -1.09 -10.13 9.92
N ASN A 95 0.15 -10.51 10.23
CA ASN A 95 0.53 -11.91 10.40
C ASN A 95 -0.17 -12.54 11.61
N LEU A 96 -0.22 -11.82 12.74
CA LEU A 96 -0.96 -12.27 13.93
C LEU A 96 -2.46 -12.42 13.63
N CYS A 97 -3.07 -11.47 12.91
CA CYS A 97 -4.47 -11.56 12.50
C CYS A 97 -4.74 -12.83 11.67
N LEU A 98 -3.93 -13.10 10.65
CA LEU A 98 -4.08 -14.29 9.80
C LEU A 98 -3.79 -15.60 10.53
N LYS A 99 -3.00 -15.58 11.60
CA LYS A 99 -2.77 -16.75 12.47
C LYS A 99 -4.01 -17.12 13.29
N TYR A 100 -4.77 -16.12 13.74
CA TYR A 100 -5.92 -16.33 14.62
C TYR A 100 -7.27 -16.29 13.89
N VAL A 101 -7.34 -15.77 12.67
CA VAL A 101 -8.57 -15.71 11.89
C VAL A 101 -8.36 -16.05 10.42
N GLY A 102 -9.38 -16.68 9.83
CA GLY A 102 -9.42 -17.01 8.41
C GLY A 102 -9.40 -15.78 7.49
N VAL A 103 -8.99 -16.01 6.24
CA VAL A 103 -8.87 -15.00 5.18
C VAL A 103 -10.18 -14.23 4.94
N SER A 104 -11.31 -14.90 5.10
CA SER A 104 -12.66 -14.32 4.95
C SER A 104 -12.95 -13.22 5.97
N PHE A 105 -12.46 -13.36 7.21
CA PHE A 105 -12.58 -12.32 8.25
C PHE A 105 -11.54 -11.20 8.07
N TYR A 106 -10.34 -11.55 7.60
CA TYR A 106 -9.28 -10.57 7.32
C TYR A 106 -9.77 -9.45 6.39
N TYR A 107 -10.64 -9.76 5.43
CA TYR A 107 -11.31 -8.75 4.59
C TYR A 107 -12.20 -7.79 5.38
N VAL A 108 -13.05 -8.32 6.26
CA VAL A 108 -13.98 -7.53 7.08
C VAL A 108 -13.18 -6.53 7.92
N GLY A 109 -12.10 -6.98 8.58
CA GLY A 109 -11.14 -6.12 9.26
C GLY A 109 -10.52 -5.07 8.33
N ARG A 110 -9.99 -5.48 7.18
CA ARG A 110 -9.36 -4.60 6.19
C ARG A 110 -10.23 -3.43 5.78
N SER A 111 -11.54 -3.59 5.71
CA SER A 111 -12.46 -2.51 5.34
C SER A 111 -12.46 -1.33 6.32
N LEU A 112 -12.19 -1.61 7.60
CA LEU A 112 -12.08 -0.61 8.66
C LEU A 112 -10.88 0.33 8.47
N THR A 113 -9.89 -0.08 7.67
CA THR A 113 -8.78 0.77 7.23
C THR A 113 -9.28 2.08 6.62
N THR A 114 -10.39 2.05 5.85
CA THR A 114 -10.97 3.25 5.24
C THR A 114 -11.42 4.23 6.33
N VAL A 115 -12.11 3.74 7.36
CA VAL A 115 -12.59 4.53 8.49
C VAL A 115 -11.42 5.13 9.28
N PHE A 116 -10.42 4.31 9.61
CA PHE A 116 -9.22 4.79 10.30
C PHE A 116 -8.45 5.81 9.48
N ASN A 117 -8.44 5.68 8.15
CA ASN A 117 -7.80 6.67 7.28
C ASN A 117 -8.51 8.02 7.37
N VAL A 118 -9.84 8.06 7.45
CA VAL A 118 -10.59 9.30 7.66
C VAL A 118 -10.21 9.95 8.98
N VAL A 119 -10.26 9.17 10.07
CA VAL A 119 -9.94 9.64 11.42
C VAL A 119 -8.50 10.13 11.51
N CYS A 120 -7.54 9.33 11.02
CA CYS A 120 -6.13 9.69 11.06
C CYS A 120 -5.80 10.84 10.10
N SER A 121 -6.47 10.96 8.95
CA SER A 121 -6.30 12.12 8.06
C SER A 121 -6.82 13.40 8.68
N TYR A 122 -7.90 13.32 9.47
CA TYR A 122 -8.38 14.46 10.26
C TYR A 122 -7.39 14.83 11.38
N LEU A 123 -6.95 13.85 12.18
CA LEU A 123 -6.07 14.08 13.33
C LEU A 123 -4.63 14.47 12.95
N ILE A 124 -4.04 13.82 11.95
CA ILE A 124 -2.61 13.97 11.59
C ILE A 124 -2.40 15.05 10.53
N LEU A 125 -3.30 15.13 9.53
CA LEU A 125 -3.20 16.07 8.41
C LEU A 125 -4.05 17.34 8.61
N GLY A 126 -4.93 17.38 9.63
CA GLY A 126 -5.81 18.51 9.88
C GLY A 126 -6.90 18.71 8.82
N LYS A 127 -7.12 17.74 7.92
CA LYS A 127 -8.12 17.86 6.85
C LYS A 127 -9.51 17.61 7.40
N THR A 128 -10.39 18.60 7.31
CA THR A 128 -11.78 18.47 7.75
C THR A 128 -12.54 17.45 6.90
N THR A 129 -13.37 16.66 7.57
CA THR A 129 -14.23 15.66 6.93
C THR A 129 -15.67 16.14 6.97
N SER A 130 -16.38 15.99 5.85
CA SER A 130 -17.77 16.39 5.72
C SER A 130 -18.71 15.41 6.45
N TYR A 131 -19.88 15.90 6.84
CA TYR A 131 -20.95 15.06 7.39
C TYR A 131 -21.34 13.85 6.52
N PRO A 132 -21.48 13.95 5.17
CA PRO A 132 -21.78 12.77 4.35
C PRO A 132 -20.65 11.73 4.36
N ALA A 133 -19.39 12.15 4.46
CA ALA A 133 -18.27 11.23 4.60
C ALA A 133 -18.28 10.49 5.95
N CYS A 134 -18.70 11.15 7.04
CA CYS A 134 -18.94 10.51 8.33
C CYS A 134 -20.09 9.48 8.27
N GLY A 135 -21.19 9.79 7.57
CA GLY A 135 -22.29 8.84 7.35
C GLY A 135 -21.84 7.56 6.64
N CYS A 136 -20.96 7.68 5.64
CA CYS A 136 -20.37 6.51 4.98
C CYS A 136 -19.48 5.68 5.93
N CYS A 137 -18.77 6.33 6.86
CA CYS A 137 -17.97 5.62 7.86
C CYS A 137 -18.86 4.81 8.82
N LEU A 138 -20.00 5.38 9.26
CA LEU A 138 -20.96 4.65 10.09
C LEU A 138 -21.53 3.43 9.36
N LEU A 139 -21.79 3.55 8.05
CA LEU A 139 -22.25 2.44 7.22
C LEU A 139 -21.20 1.31 7.16
N ILE A 140 -19.91 1.65 6.97
CA ILE A 140 -18.81 0.68 6.98
C ILE A 140 -18.70 0.00 8.36
N ILE A 141 -18.79 0.76 9.45
CA ILE A 141 -18.76 0.23 10.82
C ILE A 141 -19.94 -0.73 11.05
N GLY A 142 -21.15 -0.38 10.62
CA GLY A 142 -22.33 -1.25 10.71
C GLY A 142 -22.15 -2.54 9.91
N GLY A 143 -21.61 -2.46 8.69
CA GLY A 143 -21.26 -3.63 7.89
C GLY A 143 -20.20 -4.51 8.55
N PHE A 144 -19.19 -3.91 9.20
CA PHE A 144 -18.17 -4.63 9.97
C PHE A 144 -18.77 -5.41 11.13
N PHE A 145 -19.60 -4.78 11.97
CA PHE A 145 -20.25 -5.46 13.10
C PHE A 145 -21.16 -6.60 12.64
N LEU A 146 -21.91 -6.41 11.56
CA LEU A 146 -22.75 -7.47 10.97
C LEU A 146 -21.90 -8.64 10.44
N GLY A 147 -20.70 -8.37 9.92
CA GLY A 147 -19.76 -9.40 9.50
C GLY A 147 -19.14 -10.17 10.67
N VAL A 148 -18.80 -9.46 11.75
CA VAL A 148 -18.29 -10.05 13.00
C VAL A 148 -19.33 -10.96 13.65
N ASP A 149 -20.57 -10.48 13.80
CA ASP A 149 -21.67 -11.24 14.39
C ASP A 149 -21.95 -12.55 13.65
N GLN A 150 -21.88 -12.54 12.32
CA GLN A 150 -22.07 -13.74 11.51
C GLN A 150 -20.92 -14.74 11.63
N GLU A 151 -19.68 -14.28 11.74
CA GLU A 151 -18.53 -15.16 11.95
C GLU A 151 -18.53 -15.75 13.38
N ASP A 152 -18.94 -14.96 14.37
CA ASP A 152 -19.15 -15.43 15.75
C ASP A 152 -20.26 -16.50 15.82
N ALA A 153 -21.40 -16.25 15.15
CA ALA A 153 -22.50 -17.21 15.05
C ALA A 153 -22.08 -18.51 14.33
N SER A 154 -21.05 -18.47 13.48
CA SER A 154 -20.50 -19.65 12.81
C SER A 154 -19.44 -20.40 13.64
N GLY A 155 -19.07 -19.88 14.82
CA GLY A 155 -18.11 -20.48 15.74
C GLY A 155 -16.64 -20.37 15.30
N SER A 156 -16.35 -19.58 14.26
CA SER A 156 -15.00 -19.39 13.70
C SER A 156 -14.25 -18.21 14.34
N LEU A 157 -14.91 -17.43 15.21
CA LEU A 157 -14.41 -16.14 15.65
C LEU A 157 -13.38 -16.27 16.79
N SER A 158 -12.20 -15.69 16.56
CA SER A 158 -11.19 -15.47 17.60
C SER A 158 -11.17 -14.00 18.00
N VAL A 159 -11.50 -13.69 19.26
CA VAL A 159 -11.49 -12.32 19.79
C VAL A 159 -10.10 -11.67 19.65
N SER A 160 -9.03 -12.41 19.94
CA SER A 160 -7.65 -11.93 19.74
C SER A 160 -7.39 -11.60 18.28
N GLY A 161 -7.88 -12.43 17.36
CA GLY A 161 -7.79 -12.19 15.93
C GLY A 161 -8.57 -10.95 15.46
N VAL A 162 -9.76 -10.68 16.03
CA VAL A 162 -10.50 -9.44 15.78
C VAL A 162 -9.69 -8.22 16.20
N VAL A 163 -9.13 -8.24 17.41
CA VAL A 163 -8.29 -7.14 17.94
C VAL A 163 -7.07 -6.90 17.04
N TYR A 164 -6.36 -7.95 16.66
CA TYR A 164 -5.22 -7.84 15.74
C TYR A 164 -5.64 -7.34 14.35
N GLY A 165 -6.80 -7.74 13.83
CA GLY A 165 -7.34 -7.25 12.56
C GLY A 165 -7.68 -5.76 12.57
N VAL A 166 -8.25 -5.27 13.67
CA VAL A 166 -8.53 -3.84 13.88
C VAL A 166 -7.23 -3.04 13.98
N LEU A 167 -6.27 -3.51 14.79
CA LEU A 167 -4.95 -2.88 14.92
C LEU A 167 -4.17 -2.89 13.61
N ALA A 168 -4.20 -3.99 12.86
CA ALA A 168 -3.58 -4.09 11.56
C ALA A 168 -4.15 -3.06 10.59
N SER A 169 -5.48 -2.89 10.57
CA SER A 169 -6.16 -1.92 9.72
C SER A 169 -5.82 -0.47 10.07
N LEU A 170 -5.66 -0.17 11.37
CA LEU A 170 -5.13 1.12 11.84
C LEU A 170 -3.70 1.35 11.34
N MET A 171 -2.81 0.35 11.48
CA MET A 171 -1.43 0.47 11.02
C MET A 171 -1.33 0.59 9.49
N VAL A 172 -2.19 -0.09 8.72
CA VAL A 172 -2.27 0.09 7.26
C VAL A 172 -2.66 1.53 6.92
N ALA A 173 -3.65 2.10 7.63
CA ALA A 173 -4.08 3.47 7.41
C ALA A 173 -2.95 4.47 7.71
N LEU A 174 -2.31 4.32 8.87
CA LEU A 174 -1.17 5.14 9.28
C LEU A 174 0.01 5.00 8.32
N ASN A 175 0.31 3.77 7.84
CA ASN A 175 1.42 3.53 6.92
C ASN A 175 1.24 4.32 5.62
N ALA A 176 0.03 4.35 5.06
CA ALA A 176 -0.26 5.12 3.85
C ALA A 176 -0.13 6.63 4.08
N ILE A 177 -0.63 7.13 5.23
CA ILE A 177 -0.54 8.56 5.59
C ILE A 177 0.91 8.99 5.82
N TYR A 178 1.67 8.22 6.62
CA TYR A 178 3.08 8.50 6.86
C TYR A 178 3.93 8.34 5.59
N THR A 179 3.56 7.44 4.66
CA THR A 179 4.20 7.36 3.34
C THR A 179 3.98 8.66 2.59
N GLN A 180 2.74 9.14 2.52
CA GLN A 180 2.41 10.39 1.84
C GLN A 180 3.12 11.60 2.49
N ARG A 181 3.22 11.65 3.81
CA ARG A 181 3.92 12.72 4.54
C ARG A 181 5.44 12.66 4.38
N SER A 182 6.01 11.46 4.43
CA SER A 182 7.47 11.26 4.35
C SER A 182 8.01 11.41 2.94
N LEU A 183 7.17 11.31 1.90
CA LEU A 183 7.54 11.65 0.52
C LEU A 183 8.09 13.08 0.41
N GLY A 184 7.48 14.05 1.10
CA GLY A 184 7.94 15.45 1.10
C GLY A 184 9.31 15.63 1.76
N VAL A 185 9.67 14.78 2.73
CA VAL A 185 10.98 14.82 3.41
C VAL A 185 12.11 14.37 2.49
N VAL A 186 11.85 13.39 1.61
CA VAL A 186 12.87 12.82 0.71
C VAL A 186 12.94 13.50 -0.66
N GLY A 187 12.28 14.66 -0.81
CA GLY A 187 12.20 15.39 -2.07
C GLY A 187 11.40 14.66 -3.15
N ASP A 188 10.26 14.07 -2.76
CA ASP A 188 9.32 13.37 -3.65
C ASP A 188 9.92 12.19 -4.43
N ASN A 189 11.02 11.64 -3.91
CA ASN A 189 11.70 10.51 -4.51
C ASN A 189 11.30 9.18 -3.86
N ILE A 190 10.42 8.44 -4.52
CA ILE A 190 9.91 7.14 -4.03
C ILE A 190 11.05 6.14 -3.79
N TRP A 191 12.09 6.15 -4.64
CA TRP A 191 13.22 5.23 -4.49
C TRP A 191 13.98 5.49 -3.19
N ARG A 192 14.20 6.78 -2.86
CA ARG A 192 14.83 7.17 -1.59
C ARG A 192 13.95 6.79 -0.41
N LEU A 193 12.65 7.06 -0.47
CA LEU A 193 11.73 6.69 0.61
C LEU A 193 11.71 5.18 0.85
N THR A 194 11.62 4.40 -0.23
CA THR A 194 11.63 2.93 -0.18
C THR A 194 12.93 2.42 0.43
N MET A 195 14.08 2.99 0.03
CA MET A 195 15.38 2.65 0.57
C MET A 195 15.47 2.94 2.08
N TYR A 196 15.15 4.15 2.52
CA TYR A 196 15.21 4.52 3.94
C TYR A 196 14.24 3.71 4.79
N ASN A 197 13.02 3.48 4.29
CA ASN A 197 12.03 2.70 5.01
C ASN A 197 12.49 1.25 5.20
N ASN A 198 12.98 0.60 4.15
CA ASN A 198 13.46 -0.77 4.23
C ASN A 198 14.76 -0.89 5.04
N LEU A 199 15.65 0.11 4.98
CA LEU A 199 16.86 0.15 5.79
C LEU A 199 16.54 0.20 7.28
N ASN A 200 15.64 1.10 7.69
CA ASN A 200 15.18 1.18 9.08
C ASN A 200 14.42 -0.11 9.48
N ALA A 201 13.58 -0.65 8.59
CA ALA A 201 12.85 -1.89 8.84
C ALA A 201 13.77 -3.10 9.06
N CYS A 202 14.91 -3.19 8.36
CA CYS A 202 15.91 -4.24 8.58
C CYS A 202 16.37 -4.31 10.04
N PHE A 203 16.51 -3.17 10.70
CA PHE A 203 16.89 -3.10 12.12
C PHE A 203 15.70 -3.37 13.05
N LEU A 204 14.51 -2.88 12.71
CA LEU A 204 13.30 -3.02 13.53
C LEU A 204 12.73 -4.45 13.53
N PHE A 205 12.92 -5.22 12.46
CA PHE A 205 12.47 -6.61 12.40
C PHE A 205 13.31 -7.56 13.27
N LEU A 206 14.59 -7.26 13.52
CA LEU A 206 15.48 -8.11 14.34
C LEU A 206 14.92 -8.41 15.75
N PRO A 207 14.55 -7.40 16.58
CA PRO A 207 13.97 -7.67 17.89
C PRO A 207 12.63 -8.40 17.78
N LEU A 208 11.81 -8.08 16.78
CA LEU A 208 10.52 -8.75 16.57
C LEU A 208 10.66 -10.24 16.23
N MET A 209 11.63 -10.61 15.39
CA MET A 209 11.92 -12.02 15.10
C MET A 209 12.42 -12.76 16.34
N LEU A 210 13.19 -12.10 17.20
CA LEU A 210 13.63 -12.68 18.47
C LEU A 210 12.44 -12.93 19.41
N PHE A 211 11.52 -11.97 19.56
CA PHE A 211 10.34 -12.11 20.42
C PHE A 211 9.34 -13.16 19.91
N ASN A 212 9.24 -13.36 18.59
CA ASN A 212 8.34 -14.36 17.99
C ASN A 212 9.00 -15.75 17.86
N ALA A 213 10.23 -15.93 18.36
CA ALA A 213 11.02 -17.17 18.25
C ALA A 213 11.25 -17.68 16.81
N GLU A 214 10.98 -16.87 15.79
CA GLU A 214 11.17 -17.23 14.37
C GLU A 214 12.65 -17.51 14.05
N LEU A 215 13.59 -16.90 14.78
CA LEU A 215 15.02 -17.19 14.62
C LEU A 215 15.36 -18.65 14.93
N GLY A 216 14.66 -19.26 15.90
CA GLY A 216 14.81 -20.68 16.21
C GLY A 216 14.28 -21.54 15.07
N GLU A 217 13.06 -21.25 14.61
CA GLU A 217 12.40 -21.97 13.52
C GLU A 217 13.24 -21.99 12.24
N VAL A 218 13.81 -20.83 11.89
CA VAL A 218 14.71 -20.69 10.73
C VAL A 218 15.97 -21.54 10.91
N MET A 219 16.61 -21.49 12.08
CA MET A 219 17.86 -22.25 12.35
C MET A 219 17.67 -23.76 12.27
N TYR A 220 16.51 -24.28 12.67
CA TYR A 220 16.19 -25.71 12.60
C TYR A 220 15.55 -26.13 11.26
N PHE A 221 15.36 -25.20 10.33
CA PHE A 221 14.76 -25.49 9.05
C PHE A 221 15.68 -26.35 8.17
N THR A 222 15.21 -27.55 7.83
CA THR A 222 15.98 -28.58 7.12
C THR A 222 16.48 -28.16 5.73
N HIS A 223 15.79 -27.22 5.07
CA HIS A 223 16.15 -26.73 3.75
C HIS A 223 16.87 -25.37 3.76
N LEU A 224 17.35 -24.90 4.92
CA LEU A 224 18.03 -23.61 5.04
C LEU A 224 19.29 -23.51 4.16
N PHE A 225 19.98 -24.62 3.90
CA PHE A 225 21.15 -24.66 3.03
C PHE A 225 20.84 -24.91 1.55
N SER A 226 19.56 -25.02 1.17
CA SER A 226 19.18 -25.23 -0.22
C SER A 226 19.35 -23.96 -1.05
N CYS A 227 20.13 -24.05 -2.14
CA CYS A 227 20.28 -22.95 -3.11
C CYS A 227 18.91 -22.52 -3.69
N TRP A 228 17.99 -23.48 -3.85
CA TRP A 228 16.64 -23.21 -4.33
C TRP A 228 15.83 -22.34 -3.36
N PHE A 229 15.94 -22.60 -2.05
CA PHE A 229 15.28 -21.80 -1.02
C PHE A 229 15.72 -20.33 -1.10
N TRP A 230 17.03 -20.06 -1.13
CA TRP A 230 17.56 -18.70 -1.23
C TRP A 230 17.24 -18.02 -2.56
N THR A 231 17.16 -18.78 -3.66
CA THR A 231 16.76 -18.26 -4.97
C THR A 231 15.31 -17.78 -4.92
N LEU A 232 14.39 -18.61 -4.41
CA LEU A 232 12.99 -18.23 -4.24
C LEU A 232 12.82 -17.06 -3.26
N LEU A 233 13.56 -17.05 -2.16
CA LEU A 233 13.53 -15.96 -1.18
C LEU A 233 14.04 -14.64 -1.80
N THR A 234 15.04 -14.71 -2.67
CA THR A 234 15.57 -13.55 -3.41
C THR A 234 14.57 -13.07 -4.46
N ILE A 235 13.94 -13.97 -5.21
CA ILE A 235 12.85 -13.64 -6.15
C ILE A 235 11.71 -12.94 -5.39
N SER A 236 11.33 -13.46 -4.23
CA SER A 236 10.34 -12.84 -3.34
C SER A 236 10.76 -11.43 -2.93
N GLY A 237 12.04 -11.22 -2.60
CA GLY A 237 12.64 -9.90 -2.34
C GLY A 237 12.54 -8.93 -3.52
N VAL A 238 12.79 -9.40 -4.74
CA VAL A 238 12.64 -8.59 -5.97
C VAL A 238 11.18 -8.17 -6.16
N PHE A 239 10.23 -9.08 -5.97
CA PHE A 239 8.80 -8.74 -6.02
C PHE A 239 8.40 -7.77 -4.90
N GLY A 240 8.93 -7.95 -3.69
CA GLY A 240 8.76 -7.03 -2.56
C GLY A 240 9.24 -5.62 -2.90
N PHE A 241 10.42 -5.50 -3.50
CA PHE A 241 10.97 -4.23 -3.99
C PHE A 241 10.06 -3.56 -5.03
N MET A 242 9.61 -4.29 -6.05
CA MET A 242 8.69 -3.78 -7.06
C MET A 242 7.36 -3.35 -6.45
N MET A 243 6.83 -4.14 -5.51
CA MET A 243 5.60 -3.80 -4.79
C MET A 243 5.75 -2.53 -3.96
N GLY A 244 6.85 -2.38 -3.23
CA GLY A 244 7.16 -1.17 -2.47
C GLY A 244 7.19 0.07 -3.36
N TYR A 245 7.87 -0.02 -4.50
CA TYR A 245 7.91 1.07 -5.48
C TYR A 245 6.52 1.42 -6.03
N VAL A 246 5.77 0.41 -6.50
CA VAL A 246 4.45 0.63 -7.11
C VAL A 246 3.44 1.17 -6.10
N THR A 247 3.49 0.71 -4.84
CA THR A 247 2.66 1.25 -3.77
C THR A 247 3.02 2.70 -3.45
N GLY A 248 4.31 3.02 -3.32
CA GLY A 248 4.76 4.39 -3.10
C GLY A 248 4.36 5.32 -4.25
N TRP A 249 4.54 4.87 -5.49
CA TRP A 249 4.12 5.59 -6.70
C TRP A 249 2.61 5.81 -6.75
N GLN A 250 1.82 4.79 -6.42
CA GLN A 250 0.37 4.92 -6.36
C GLN A 250 -0.06 5.95 -5.32
N ILE A 251 0.56 5.96 -4.13
CA ILE A 251 0.27 6.94 -3.07
C ILE A 251 0.65 8.35 -3.52
N GLN A 252 1.81 8.51 -4.16
CA GLN A 252 2.28 9.80 -4.68
C GLN A 252 1.37 10.35 -5.78
N ALA A 253 1.01 9.51 -6.76
CA ALA A 253 0.19 9.91 -7.91
C ALA A 253 -1.28 10.14 -7.56
N THR A 254 -1.75 9.65 -6.41
CA THR A 254 -3.14 9.78 -5.98
C THR A 254 -3.22 10.39 -4.57
N SER A 255 -3.46 9.58 -3.56
CA SER A 255 -3.41 9.96 -2.15
C SER A 255 -3.39 8.71 -1.27
N ALA A 256 -3.02 8.87 0.00
CA ALA A 256 -3.15 7.80 1.00
C ALA A 256 -4.60 7.24 1.07
N LEU A 257 -5.59 8.11 0.85
CA LEU A 257 -7.00 7.75 0.83
C LEU A 257 -7.35 6.83 -0.33
N THR A 258 -7.02 7.27 -1.55
CA THR A 258 -7.28 6.52 -2.78
C THR A 258 -6.54 5.17 -2.80
N HIS A 259 -5.30 5.13 -2.29
CA HIS A 259 -4.56 3.89 -2.12
C HIS A 259 -5.30 2.88 -1.23
N ASN A 260 -5.75 3.32 -0.06
CA ASN A 260 -6.43 2.44 0.89
C ASN A 260 -7.78 1.95 0.39
N ILE A 261 -8.55 2.81 -0.29
CA ILE A 261 -9.80 2.41 -0.97
C ILE A 261 -9.52 1.35 -2.05
N SER A 262 -8.50 1.56 -2.88
CA SER A 262 -8.09 0.56 -3.89
C SER A 262 -7.66 -0.76 -3.24
N GLY A 263 -7.02 -0.67 -2.07
CA GLY A 263 -6.69 -1.80 -1.21
C GLY A 263 -7.92 -2.55 -0.71
N THR A 264 -8.97 -1.85 -0.27
CA THR A 264 -10.25 -2.45 0.17
C THR A 264 -10.96 -3.15 -1.00
N ALA A 265 -11.03 -2.52 -2.17
CA ALA A 265 -11.62 -3.14 -3.36
C ALA A 265 -10.85 -4.39 -3.81
N LYS A 266 -9.51 -4.34 -3.74
CA LYS A 266 -8.65 -5.50 -4.01
C LYS A 266 -8.91 -6.62 -3.00
N ALA A 267 -9.01 -6.29 -1.70
CA ALA A 267 -9.30 -7.26 -0.66
C ALA A 267 -10.68 -7.90 -0.88
N ALA A 268 -11.72 -7.11 -1.23
CA ALA A 268 -13.05 -7.64 -1.51
C ALA A 268 -13.05 -8.66 -2.66
N ALA A 269 -12.36 -8.33 -3.76
CA ALA A 269 -12.20 -9.26 -4.88
C ALA A 269 -11.47 -10.54 -4.44
N GLN A 270 -10.46 -10.42 -3.58
CA GLN A 270 -9.76 -11.57 -3.00
C GLN A 270 -10.68 -12.43 -2.14
N THR A 271 -11.57 -11.84 -1.35
CA THR A 271 -12.54 -12.57 -0.54
C THR A 271 -13.50 -13.38 -1.41
N VAL A 272 -14.04 -12.77 -2.47
CA VAL A 272 -14.94 -13.47 -3.40
C VAL A 272 -14.22 -14.64 -4.07
N MET A 273 -12.99 -14.42 -4.56
CA MET A 273 -12.18 -15.49 -5.13
C MET A 273 -11.86 -16.58 -4.10
N ALA A 274 -11.59 -16.21 -2.85
CA ALA A 274 -11.31 -17.13 -1.76
C ALA A 274 -12.52 -18.04 -1.48
N VAL A 275 -13.70 -17.45 -1.28
CA VAL A 275 -14.92 -18.21 -0.98
C VAL A 275 -15.25 -19.20 -2.11
N ILE A 276 -15.07 -18.79 -3.37
CA ILE A 276 -15.28 -19.68 -4.53
C ILE A 276 -14.24 -20.80 -4.56
N TRP A 277 -12.96 -20.48 -4.34
CA TRP A 277 -11.87 -21.44 -4.46
C TRP A 277 -11.87 -22.50 -3.35
N TRP A 278 -12.13 -22.07 -2.11
CA TRP A 278 -12.15 -22.95 -0.94
C TRP A 278 -13.53 -23.56 -0.67
N SER A 279 -14.53 -23.26 -1.51
CA SER A 279 -15.91 -23.73 -1.36
C SER A 279 -16.47 -23.49 0.05
N GLU A 280 -16.12 -22.34 0.66
CA GLU A 280 -16.60 -21.98 1.99
C GLU A 280 -18.09 -21.65 1.93
N ILE A 281 -18.91 -22.38 2.68
CA ILE A 281 -20.34 -22.07 2.80
C ILE A 281 -20.48 -20.89 3.78
N LYS A 282 -20.74 -19.71 3.23
CA LYS A 282 -20.99 -18.48 4.00
C LYS A 282 -22.49 -18.16 4.02
N THR A 283 -22.95 -17.62 5.14
CA THR A 283 -24.35 -17.23 5.33
C THR A 283 -24.74 -16.06 4.42
N GLY A 284 -26.03 -15.96 4.05
CA GLY A 284 -26.51 -14.85 3.21
C GLY A 284 -26.27 -13.47 3.84
N MET A 285 -26.34 -13.40 5.17
CA MET A 285 -26.11 -12.17 5.94
C MET A 285 -24.63 -11.74 5.90
N TRP A 286 -23.70 -12.68 5.82
CA TRP A 286 -22.28 -12.39 5.59
C TRP A 286 -22.04 -11.71 4.23
N TRP A 287 -22.75 -12.16 3.18
CA TRP A 287 -22.71 -11.49 1.87
C TRP A 287 -23.29 -10.08 1.93
N VAL A 288 -24.37 -9.87 2.68
CA VAL A 288 -24.93 -8.54 2.93
C VAL A 288 -23.92 -7.64 3.61
N SER A 289 -23.20 -8.10 4.64
CA SER A 289 -22.08 -7.34 5.26
C SER A 289 -21.08 -6.89 4.20
N ASN A 290 -20.61 -7.81 3.35
CA ASN A 290 -19.61 -7.52 2.33
C ASN A 290 -20.10 -6.45 1.33
N ILE A 291 -21.36 -6.54 0.89
CA ILE A 291 -21.98 -5.58 -0.03
C ILE A 291 -22.13 -4.21 0.63
N VAL A 292 -22.61 -4.17 1.88
CA VAL A 292 -22.77 -2.93 2.66
C VAL A 292 -21.42 -2.23 2.81
N VAL A 293 -20.38 -2.97 3.19
CA VAL A 293 -19.01 -2.44 3.34
C VAL A 293 -18.43 -1.92 2.03
N LEU A 294 -18.59 -2.67 0.93
CA LEU A 294 -18.17 -2.26 -0.41
C LEU A 294 -18.88 -0.99 -0.86
N PHE A 295 -20.21 -0.97 -0.69
CA PHE A 295 -21.04 0.16 -1.05
C PHE A 295 -20.68 1.40 -0.24
N GLY A 296 -20.50 1.27 1.08
CA GLY A 296 -20.04 2.36 1.94
C GLY A 296 -18.69 2.92 1.53
N SER A 297 -17.74 2.04 1.19
CA SER A 297 -16.42 2.45 0.71
C SER A 297 -16.50 3.16 -0.66
N GLY A 298 -17.36 2.69 -1.56
CA GLY A 298 -17.62 3.32 -2.86
C GLY A 298 -18.28 4.70 -2.73
N LEU A 299 -19.33 4.79 -1.91
CA LEU A 299 -20.05 6.04 -1.65
C LEU A 299 -19.13 7.07 -0.98
N TYR A 300 -18.32 6.65 -0.02
CA TYR A 300 -17.30 7.49 0.61
C TYR A 300 -16.34 8.08 -0.43
N THR A 301 -15.86 7.25 -1.36
CA THR A 301 -14.95 7.67 -2.44
C THR A 301 -15.62 8.70 -3.34
N TYR A 302 -16.89 8.48 -3.69
CA TYR A 302 -17.66 9.40 -4.51
C TYR A 302 -17.84 10.76 -3.82
N VAL A 303 -18.23 10.77 -2.54
CA VAL A 303 -18.39 11.98 -1.73
C VAL A 303 -17.08 12.76 -1.65
N LYS A 304 -15.98 12.09 -1.30
CA LYS A 304 -14.67 12.74 -1.22
C LYS A 304 -14.13 13.20 -2.58
N GLY A 305 -14.40 12.44 -3.64
CA GLY A 305 -14.08 12.86 -5.01
C GLY A 305 -14.82 14.13 -5.41
N LYS A 306 -16.10 14.27 -5.03
CA LYS A 306 -16.89 15.48 -5.25
C LYS A 306 -16.36 16.67 -4.44
N GLU A 307 -16.00 16.47 -3.18
CA GLU A 307 -15.41 17.50 -2.32
C GLU A 307 -14.08 18.01 -2.85
N LEU A 308 -13.21 17.11 -3.32
CA LEU A 308 -11.93 17.49 -3.90
C LEU A 308 -12.13 18.33 -5.16
N LYS A 309 -13.09 17.94 -6.03
CA LYS A 309 -13.45 18.72 -7.23
C LYS A 309 -14.06 20.08 -6.88
N ALA A 310 -14.89 20.16 -5.85
CA ALA A 310 -15.49 21.42 -5.40
C ALA A 310 -14.48 22.36 -4.70
N SER A 311 -13.40 21.80 -4.15
CA SER A 311 -12.32 22.58 -3.50
C SER A 311 -11.25 23.07 -4.47
N LEU A 312 -11.21 22.54 -5.70
CA LEU A 312 -10.37 23.07 -6.77
C LEU A 312 -11.03 24.34 -7.33
N PRO A 313 -10.36 25.50 -7.36
CA PRO A 313 -10.94 26.69 -7.95
C PRO A 313 -11.26 26.43 -9.42
N THR A 314 -12.51 26.71 -9.81
CA THR A 314 -12.96 26.74 -11.19
C THR A 314 -12.10 27.71 -11.99
N VAL A 315 -11.06 27.22 -12.67
CA VAL A 315 -10.39 27.97 -13.75
C VAL A 315 -11.25 27.83 -15.00
N THR A 316 -12.42 28.47 -14.98
CA THR A 316 -13.31 28.73 -16.12
C THR A 316 -14.10 29.97 -15.70
N SER A 317 -13.94 31.16 -16.27
CA SER A 317 -13.60 31.57 -17.62
C SER A 317 -13.02 32.99 -17.60
N LEU A 318 -11.83 33.21 -18.15
CA LEU A 318 -11.56 34.52 -18.75
C LEU A 318 -12.48 34.63 -19.97
N PRO A 319 -13.29 35.70 -20.11
CA PRO A 319 -13.98 35.95 -21.35
C PRO A 319 -12.91 36.14 -22.42
N SER A 320 -12.97 35.32 -23.46
CA SER A 320 -12.29 35.57 -24.73
C SER A 320 -12.91 36.84 -25.35
N ASP A 321 -12.51 38.03 -24.89
CA ASP A 321 -12.77 39.24 -25.66
C ASP A 321 -11.81 39.26 -26.86
N LYS A 322 -12.34 38.81 -27.98
CA LYS A 322 -11.72 38.97 -29.29
C LYS A 322 -11.76 40.45 -29.64
N ARG A 323 -10.60 41.09 -29.74
CA ARG A 323 -10.39 42.15 -30.74
C ARG A 323 -9.06 41.94 -31.47
N PRO A 324 -9.09 41.58 -32.77
CA PRO A 324 -7.93 41.76 -33.62
C PRO A 324 -7.87 43.24 -34.03
N LEU A 325 -6.89 43.99 -33.51
CA LEU A 325 -6.53 45.27 -34.11
C LEU A 325 -5.70 44.98 -35.35
N MET A 326 -6.40 44.76 -36.46
CA MET A 326 -5.88 44.97 -37.80
C MET A 326 -6.51 46.27 -38.30
N SER A 327 -5.75 47.37 -38.22
CA SER A 327 -6.02 48.54 -39.03
C SER A 327 -5.08 48.52 -40.22
N THR A 328 -5.69 48.83 -41.35
CA THR A 328 -5.23 48.68 -42.71
C THR A 328 -4.64 50.00 -43.19
N LYS A 329 -3.46 49.92 -43.82
CA LYS A 329 -2.97 50.71 -44.97
C LYS A 329 -2.89 52.25 -44.93
N THR A 330 -1.64 52.70 -45.13
CA THR A 330 -1.15 53.54 -46.25
C THR A 330 -1.44 55.05 -46.24
N SER A 331 -0.39 55.84 -46.04
CA SER A 331 -0.04 57.01 -46.86
C SER A 331 1.37 57.51 -46.49
N GLU A 332 2.36 57.23 -47.35
CA GLU A 332 3.40 58.23 -47.70
C GLU A 332 2.72 59.31 -48.60
N PRO A 333 3.25 60.53 -48.80
CA PRO A 333 4.69 60.82 -48.91
C PRO A 333 5.16 62.19 -48.35
N ASP A 334 6.43 62.48 -48.67
CA ASP A 334 7.09 63.79 -48.81
C ASP A 334 7.84 64.38 -47.60
N ASP A 335 9.16 64.28 -47.77
CA ASP A 335 10.12 65.37 -47.81
C ASP A 335 10.71 66.01 -46.54
N ASP A 336 12.00 66.32 -46.73
CA ASP A 336 12.82 67.33 -46.09
C ASP A 336 13.64 66.95 -44.84
N ASP A 337 14.88 66.56 -45.18
CA ASP A 337 16.08 67.35 -44.94
C ASP A 337 16.82 67.25 -43.59
N ASP A 338 18.14 67.38 -43.76
CA ASP A 338 19.16 67.79 -42.80
C ASP A 338 19.84 66.78 -41.84
N SER A 339 21.01 66.34 -42.33
CA SER A 339 22.34 66.61 -41.75
C SER A 339 22.60 66.29 -40.26
N ASN A 340 23.42 65.26 -40.00
CA ASN A 340 24.87 65.38 -39.66
C ASN A 340 25.48 64.00 -39.34
#